data_AF-A0A0C9N3Y1-F1
#
_entry.id   AF-A0A0C9N3Y1-F1
#
_cell.length_a   1.000
_cell.length_b   1.000
_cell.length_c   1.000
_cell.angle_alpha   90.00
_cell.angle_beta   90.00
_cell.angle_gamma   90.00
#
_symmetry.space_group_name_H-M   'P 1'
#
loop_
_entity.id
_entity.type
_entity.pdbx_description
1 polymer ?
#
loop_
_entity_poly.entity_id
_entity_poly.type
_entity_poly.pdbx_seq_one_letter_code
_entity_poly.pdbx_strand_id
1 'polypeptide(L)'
;MSQNTHIAAPPTPQVDTALASTSVPTITHPLSVPSEDYTFSNVPQGDMANYDQTEHYEEPALLRAGLATKPRLVLMTSIGSFWGFSIGAYLGGRQSGLQYLAENAHKLPTTVQGWYFYHKTKNYRMMLGGVKRGVRFAGKTGGLCLLYGSLEAALDDMRGEADVMNSVAAGVTTGTVFSALSK
;
A
#
# COMPACT_ATOMS: atom_id res chain seq x y z
N MET A 1 -22.45 38.48 -39.92
CA MET A 1 -21.81 37.21 -40.33
C MET A 1 -21.20 36.58 -39.09
N SER A 2 -21.93 35.65 -38.46
CA SER A 2 -21.50 34.95 -37.25
C SER A 2 -20.81 33.66 -37.67
N GLN A 3 -19.50 33.54 -37.45
CA GLN A 3 -18.79 32.27 -37.66
C GLN A 3 -18.79 31.47 -36.35
N ASN A 4 -19.69 30.48 -36.29
CA ASN A 4 -19.65 29.41 -35.29
C ASN A 4 -18.38 28.58 -35.50
N THR A 5 -17.38 28.76 -34.64
CA THR A 5 -16.23 27.87 -34.54
C THR A 5 -16.55 26.76 -33.55
N HIS A 6 -17.12 25.66 -34.06
CA HIS A 6 -17.20 24.41 -33.31
C HIS A 6 -15.79 23.83 -33.13
N ILE A 7 -15.25 23.92 -31.91
CA ILE A 7 -14.02 23.24 -31.52
C ILE A 7 -14.40 21.78 -31.21
N ALA A 8 -14.15 20.89 -32.16
CA ALA A 8 -14.33 19.44 -31.97
C ALA A 8 -13.18 18.88 -31.12
N ALA A 9 -13.51 18.07 -30.11
CA ALA A 9 -12.53 17.32 -29.34
C ALA A 9 -11.86 16.23 -30.21
N PRO A 10 -10.57 15.92 -30.00
CA PRO A 10 -9.89 14.86 -30.76
C PRO A 10 -10.46 13.47 -30.44
N PRO A 11 -10.55 12.56 -31.43
CA PRO A 11 -11.11 11.23 -31.25
C PRO A 11 -10.21 10.34 -30.38
N THR A 12 -10.81 9.61 -29.44
CA THR A 12 -10.15 8.60 -28.61
C THR A 12 -9.81 7.34 -29.42
N PRO A 13 -8.61 6.75 -29.26
CA PRO A 13 -8.27 5.49 -29.90
C PRO A 13 -9.05 4.34 -29.26
N GLN A 14 -9.72 3.53 -30.09
CA GLN A 14 -10.36 2.28 -29.67
C GLN A 14 -9.32 1.16 -29.67
N VAL A 15 -9.27 0.39 -28.58
CA VAL A 15 -8.41 -0.79 -28.45
C VAL A 15 -9.24 -2.00 -28.85
N ASP A 16 -8.92 -2.60 -29.99
CA ASP A 16 -9.51 -3.86 -30.44
C ASP A 16 -9.09 -4.98 -29.47
N THR A 17 -10.01 -5.42 -28.62
CA THR A 17 -9.80 -6.58 -27.75
C THR A 17 -10.09 -7.84 -28.56
N ALA A 18 -9.06 -8.37 -29.23
CA ALA A 18 -9.12 -9.68 -29.86
C ALA A 18 -9.18 -10.76 -28.76
N LEU A 19 -10.37 -11.38 -28.59
CA LEU A 19 -10.57 -12.58 -27.78
C LEU A 19 -9.84 -13.75 -28.44
N ALA A 20 -8.63 -14.06 -27.97
CA ALA A 20 -7.95 -15.30 -28.35
C ALA A 20 -8.61 -16.49 -27.63
N SER A 21 -9.48 -17.19 -28.34
CA SER A 21 -10.03 -18.50 -27.97
C SER A 21 -8.92 -19.54 -27.98
N THR A 22 -8.43 -19.94 -26.81
CA THR A 22 -7.48 -21.06 -26.69
C THR A 22 -8.26 -22.37 -26.67
N SER A 23 -8.23 -23.09 -27.79
CA SER A 23 -8.74 -24.46 -27.91
C SER A 23 -7.85 -25.45 -27.16
N VAL A 24 -8.43 -26.24 -26.27
CA VAL A 24 -7.78 -27.31 -25.49
C VAL A 24 -7.53 -28.52 -26.40
N PRO A 25 -6.29 -29.02 -26.55
CA PRO A 25 -6.06 -30.35 -27.11
C PRO A 25 -6.13 -31.42 -26.01
N THR A 26 -7.13 -32.28 -26.10
CA THR A 26 -7.23 -33.55 -25.37
C THR A 26 -6.13 -34.50 -25.85
N ILE A 27 -5.19 -34.85 -24.98
CA ILE A 27 -4.19 -35.90 -25.23
C ILE A 27 -4.54 -37.10 -24.35
N THR A 28 -5.05 -38.14 -24.99
CA THR A 28 -5.29 -39.46 -24.42
C THR A 28 -4.02 -40.29 -24.57
N HIS A 29 -3.29 -40.55 -23.48
CA HIS A 29 -2.28 -41.61 -23.45
C HIS A 29 -2.49 -42.52 -22.24
N PRO A 30 -2.44 -43.86 -22.43
CA PRO A 30 -2.71 -44.85 -21.40
C PRO A 30 -1.61 -44.88 -20.33
N LEU A 31 -2.04 -45.05 -19.07
CA LEU A 31 -1.21 -45.31 -17.90
C LEU A 31 -0.43 -46.62 -18.07
N SER A 32 0.89 -46.53 -18.26
CA SER A 32 1.82 -47.61 -17.92
C SER A 32 3.18 -47.00 -17.57
N VAL A 33 3.40 -46.72 -16.29
CA VAL A 33 4.73 -46.39 -15.76
C VAL A 33 5.25 -47.64 -15.04
N PRO A 34 6.34 -48.26 -15.50
CA PRO A 34 7.07 -49.27 -14.73
C PRO A 34 7.66 -48.63 -13.48
N SER A 35 7.58 -49.31 -12.34
CA SER A 35 8.22 -48.90 -11.09
C SER A 35 9.75 -49.02 -11.23
N GLU A 36 10.42 -47.94 -11.60
CA GLU A 36 11.87 -47.80 -11.45
C GLU A 36 12.15 -46.83 -10.30
N ASP A 37 12.81 -47.34 -9.27
CA ASP A 37 13.32 -46.57 -8.12
C ASP A 37 14.42 -45.61 -8.59
N TYR A 38 14.05 -44.37 -8.95
CA TYR A 38 15.03 -43.32 -9.19
C TYR A 38 15.40 -42.65 -7.86
N THR A 39 16.49 -43.11 -7.24
CA THR A 39 17.22 -42.31 -6.26
C THR A 39 18.23 -41.45 -6.99
N PHE A 40 17.88 -40.19 -7.26
CA PHE A 40 18.83 -39.17 -7.72
C PHE A 40 19.08 -38.18 -6.58
N SER A 41 20.12 -38.46 -5.79
CA SER A 41 20.73 -37.49 -4.88
C SER A 41 22.19 -37.37 -5.25
N ASN A 42 22.57 -36.26 -5.87
CA ASN A 42 23.97 -35.89 -6.11
C ASN A 42 24.58 -35.18 -4.89
N VAL A 43 24.00 -35.32 -3.69
CA VAL A 43 24.64 -34.81 -2.48
C VAL A 43 25.72 -35.81 -2.08
N PRO A 44 26.99 -35.40 -1.95
CA PRO A 44 28.02 -36.25 -1.37
C PRO A 44 27.57 -36.72 0.01
N GLN A 45 27.47 -38.04 0.22
CA GLN A 45 27.35 -38.66 1.54
C GLN A 45 28.71 -38.60 2.26
N GLY A 46 29.31 -37.41 2.32
CA GLY A 46 30.57 -37.16 3.00
C GLY A 46 30.24 -36.61 4.38
N ASP A 47 30.61 -37.38 5.41
CA ASP A 47 30.51 -37.09 6.83
C ASP A 47 29.25 -36.34 7.26
N MET A 48 28.37 -37.03 7.97
CA MET A 48 27.45 -36.38 8.90
C MET A 48 28.33 -35.67 9.94
N ALA A 49 28.84 -34.48 9.58
CA ALA A 49 29.30 -33.50 10.52
C ALA A 49 28.15 -33.41 11.51
N ASN A 50 28.46 -33.71 12.77
CA ASN A 50 27.63 -33.46 13.91
C ASN A 50 27.14 -32.01 13.76
N TYR A 51 25.95 -31.85 13.17
CA TYR A 51 25.21 -30.62 13.26
C TYR A 51 24.91 -30.54 14.74
N ASP A 52 25.69 -29.72 15.42
CA ASP A 52 25.50 -29.41 16.82
C ASP A 52 24.04 -28.97 16.97
N GLN A 53 23.21 -29.90 17.43
CA GLN A 53 21.78 -29.73 17.61
C GLN A 53 21.52 -28.95 18.91
N THR A 54 22.34 -27.93 19.17
CA THR A 54 22.23 -27.02 20.31
C THR A 54 22.17 -25.54 19.89
N GLU A 55 22.06 -25.27 18.60
CA GLU A 55 21.40 -24.04 18.15
C GLU A 55 19.90 -24.22 18.43
N HIS A 56 19.45 -23.77 19.60
CA HIS A 56 18.04 -23.52 19.83
C HIS A 56 17.55 -22.53 18.75
N TYR A 57 17.07 -23.05 17.63
CA TYR A 57 16.13 -22.30 16.80
C TYR A 57 14.94 -22.06 17.72
N GLU A 58 14.91 -20.88 18.33
CA GLU A 58 13.69 -20.33 18.89
C GLU A 58 12.70 -20.38 17.71
N GLU A 59 11.87 -21.42 17.67
CA GLU A 59 10.93 -21.62 16.58
C GLU A 59 10.10 -20.34 16.56
N PRO A 60 10.23 -19.46 15.54
CA PRO A 60 9.58 -18.17 15.59
C PRO A 60 8.10 -18.48 15.51
N ALA A 61 7.41 -18.43 16.67
CA ALA A 61 6.01 -18.74 16.83
C ALA A 61 5.27 -18.17 15.63
N LEU A 62 4.79 -19.04 14.74
CA LEU A 62 4.48 -18.73 13.34
C LEU A 62 3.86 -17.34 13.21
N LEU A 63 4.71 -16.35 12.91
CA LEU A 63 4.27 -14.96 12.94
C LEU A 63 3.20 -14.79 11.89
N ARG A 64 2.09 -14.13 12.25
CA ARG A 64 0.84 -13.97 11.46
C ARG A 64 0.97 -13.76 9.94
N ALA A 65 2.10 -13.24 9.47
CA ALA A 65 2.38 -12.92 8.08
C ALA A 65 3.58 -13.68 7.47
N GLY A 66 4.13 -14.68 8.16
CA GLY A 66 5.38 -15.36 7.79
C GLY A 66 6.63 -14.48 7.85
N LEU A 67 6.52 -13.30 8.48
CA LEU A 67 7.60 -12.32 8.61
C LEU A 67 7.94 -12.11 10.09
N ALA A 68 9.23 -11.92 10.37
CA ALA A 68 9.71 -11.47 11.67
C ALA A 68 9.00 -10.17 12.14
N THR A 69 8.89 -9.97 13.45
CA THR A 69 8.17 -8.85 14.06
C THR A 69 8.68 -7.49 13.56
N LYS A 70 10.00 -7.32 13.47
CA LYS A 70 10.63 -6.06 13.02
C LYS A 70 10.25 -5.66 11.58
N PRO A 71 10.46 -6.49 10.54
CA PRO A 71 10.07 -6.15 9.18
C PRO A 71 8.55 -6.00 9.01
N ARG A 72 7.73 -6.75 9.78
CA ARG A 72 6.27 -6.60 9.79
C ARG A 72 5.85 -5.19 10.21
N LEU A 73 6.42 -4.67 11.29
CA LEU A 73 6.13 -3.32 11.78
C LEU A 73 6.50 -2.24 10.77
N VAL A 74 7.69 -2.33 10.17
CA VAL A 74 8.16 -1.37 9.16
C VAL A 74 7.23 -1.38 7.94
N LEU A 75 6.81 -2.57 7.48
CA LEU A 75 5.90 -2.70 6.35
C LEU A 75 4.51 -2.10 6.65
N MET A 76 3.92 -2.45 7.80
CA MET A 76 2.60 -1.94 8.21
C MET A 76 2.61 -0.42 8.38
N THR A 77 3.63 0.12 9.04
CA THR A 77 3.76 1.57 9.25
C THR A 77 4.01 2.31 7.93
N SER A 78 4.84 1.78 7.03
CA SER A 78 5.13 2.43 5.75
C SER A 78 3.90 2.47 4.83
N ILE A 79 3.17 1.37 4.70
CA ILE A 79 1.93 1.29 3.91
C ILE A 79 0.86 2.20 4.52
N GLY A 80 0.67 2.15 5.84
CA GLY A 80 -0.28 3.01 6.54
C GLY A 80 0.05 4.50 6.40
N SER A 81 1.33 4.85 6.44
CA SER A 81 1.81 6.23 6.21
C SER A 81 1.57 6.67 4.77
N PHE A 82 1.82 5.79 3.78
CA PHE A 82 1.60 6.09 2.37
C PHE A 82 0.12 6.34 2.05
N TRP A 83 -0.78 5.50 2.58
CA TRP A 83 -2.22 5.70 2.43
C TRP A 83 -2.70 6.96 3.12
N GLY A 84 -2.22 7.24 4.34
CA GLY A 84 -2.51 8.49 5.04
C GLY A 84 -2.00 9.71 4.29
N PHE A 85 -0.80 9.64 3.72
CA PHE A 85 -0.25 10.70 2.88
C PHE A 85 -1.14 10.96 1.67
N SER A 86 -1.54 9.91 0.95
CA SER A 86 -2.35 10.00 -0.26
C SER A 86 -3.71 10.67 0.00
N ILE A 87 -4.40 10.23 1.05
CA ILE A 87 -5.68 10.81 1.48
C ILE A 87 -5.48 12.25 1.94
N GLY A 88 -4.50 12.50 2.81
CA GLY A 88 -4.20 13.84 3.33
C GLY A 88 -3.80 14.83 2.23
N ALA A 89 -3.03 14.38 1.24
CA ALA A 89 -2.60 15.18 0.10
C ALA A 89 -3.76 15.54 -0.81
N TYR A 90 -4.65 14.58 -1.11
CA TYR A 90 -5.86 14.84 -1.88
C TYR A 90 -6.77 15.88 -1.20
N LEU A 91 -7.04 15.72 0.10
CA LEU A 91 -7.85 16.67 0.84
C LEU A 91 -7.18 18.05 0.96
N GLY A 92 -5.86 18.08 1.15
CA GLY A 92 -5.09 19.32 1.32
C GLY A 92 -4.98 20.13 0.03
N GLY A 93 -4.76 19.45 -1.09
CA GLY A 93 -4.74 20.05 -2.42
C GLY A 93 -6.10 20.61 -2.82
N ARG A 94 -7.18 19.86 -2.54
CA ARG A 94 -8.55 20.32 -2.81
C ARG A 94 -8.91 21.58 -2.00
N GLN A 95 -8.60 21.60 -0.71
CA GLN A 95 -8.90 22.76 0.15
C GLN A 95 -8.13 24.01 -0.27
N SER A 96 -6.82 23.89 -0.49
CA SER A 96 -5.99 25.02 -0.94
C SER A 96 -6.37 25.52 -2.34
N GLY A 97 -6.80 24.62 -3.22
CA GLY A 97 -7.34 24.98 -4.53
C GLY A 97 -8.64 25.78 -4.44
N LEU A 98 -9.59 25.34 -3.59
CA LEU A 98 -10.84 26.07 -3.35
C LEU A 98 -10.58 27.43 -2.70
N GLN A 99 -9.64 27.51 -1.76
CA GLN A 99 -9.23 28.77 -1.15
C GLN A 99 -8.62 29.73 -2.19
N TYR A 100 -7.74 29.25 -3.07
CA TYR A 100 -7.19 30.07 -4.15
C TYR A 100 -8.28 30.59 -5.10
N LEU A 101 -9.28 29.75 -5.42
CA LEU A 101 -10.44 30.15 -6.22
C LEU A 101 -11.28 31.23 -5.52
N ALA A 102 -11.52 31.08 -4.22
CA ALA A 102 -12.24 32.07 -3.42
C ALA A 102 -11.49 33.40 -3.37
N GLU A 103 -10.17 33.37 -3.12
CA GLU A 103 -9.33 34.57 -3.07
C GLU A 103 -9.25 35.28 -4.43
N ASN A 104 -9.27 34.54 -5.54
CA ASN A 104 -9.12 35.10 -6.89
C ASN A 104 -10.42 35.17 -7.70
N ALA A 105 -11.59 34.93 -7.08
CA ALA A 105 -12.87 34.98 -7.77
C ALA A 105 -13.13 36.34 -8.45
N HIS A 106 -12.52 37.41 -7.95
CA HIS A 106 -12.62 38.76 -8.49
C HIS A 106 -11.47 39.13 -9.47
N LYS A 107 -10.43 38.30 -9.62
CA LYS A 107 -9.26 38.55 -10.49
C LYS A 107 -9.10 37.43 -11.52
N LEU A 108 -10.09 37.29 -12.40
CA LEU A 108 -9.96 36.35 -13.52
C LEU A 108 -8.98 36.88 -14.56
N PRO A 109 -8.10 36.03 -15.11
CA PRO A 109 -7.15 36.45 -16.13
C PRO A 109 -7.87 36.86 -17.42
N THR A 110 -7.57 38.05 -17.93
CA THR A 110 -8.11 38.58 -19.20
C THR A 110 -7.14 38.43 -20.37
N THR A 111 -5.85 38.20 -20.09
CA THR A 111 -4.79 38.02 -21.09
C THR A 111 -4.30 36.57 -21.13
N VAL A 112 -3.81 36.13 -22.29
CA VAL A 112 -3.27 34.76 -22.49
C VAL A 112 -2.11 34.46 -21.54
N GLN A 113 -1.20 35.42 -21.35
CA GLN A 113 -0.09 35.31 -20.40
C GLN A 113 -0.57 35.23 -18.94
N GLY A 114 -1.60 36.01 -18.58
CA GLY A 114 -2.22 35.97 -17.25
C GLY A 114 -2.85 34.61 -16.94
N TRP A 115 -3.46 33.96 -17.94
CA TRP A 115 -4.06 32.63 -17.77
C TRP A 115 -3.04 31.56 -17.35
N TYR A 116 -1.84 31.59 -17.92
CA TYR A 116 -0.75 30.68 -17.55
C TYR A 116 -0.27 30.92 -16.12
N PHE A 117 0.03 32.17 -15.75
CA PHE A 117 0.50 32.48 -14.40
C PHE A 117 -0.54 32.18 -13.32
N TYR A 118 -1.82 32.34 -13.64
CA TYR A 118 -2.92 31.96 -12.78
C TYR A 118 -2.93 30.46 -12.48
N HIS A 119 -2.85 29.61 -13.51
CA HIS A 119 -2.85 28.14 -13.34
C HIS A 119 -1.57 27.63 -12.69
N LYS A 120 -0.42 28.22 -13.03
CA LYS A 120 0.87 27.93 -12.40
C LYS A 120 0.82 28.18 -10.89
N THR A 121 0.37 29.37 -10.48
CA THR A 121 0.25 29.76 -9.07
C THR A 121 -0.76 28.88 -8.32
N LYS A 122 -1.90 28.57 -8.96
CA LYS A 122 -2.89 27.63 -8.42
C LYS A 122 -2.27 26.26 -8.14
N ASN A 123 -1.52 25.70 -9.10
CA ASN A 123 -0.92 24.38 -8.95
C ASN A 123 0.11 24.36 -7.81
N TYR A 124 0.98 25.37 -7.68
CA TYR A 124 1.93 25.44 -6.57
C TYR A 124 1.26 25.51 -5.20
N ARG A 125 0.19 26.32 -5.07
CA ARG A 125 -0.57 26.40 -3.81
C ARG A 125 -1.27 25.08 -3.48
N MET A 126 -1.81 24.39 -4.50
CA MET A 126 -2.42 23.08 -4.34
C MET A 126 -1.40 22.02 -3.92
N MET A 127 -0.21 21.99 -4.53
CA MET A 127 0.85 21.04 -4.18
C MET A 127 1.37 21.29 -2.76
N LEU A 128 1.60 22.55 -2.37
CA LEU A 128 2.04 22.89 -1.03
C LEU A 128 0.99 22.52 0.04
N GLY A 129 -0.29 22.84 -0.23
CA GLY A 129 -1.40 22.46 0.66
C GLY A 129 -1.58 20.95 0.76
N GLY A 130 -1.38 20.23 -0.35
CA GLY A 130 -1.37 18.78 -0.42
C GLY A 130 -0.25 18.18 0.44
N VAL A 131 1.00 18.55 0.20
CA VAL A 131 2.14 18.01 0.96
C VAL A 131 2.01 18.31 2.46
N LYS A 132 1.66 19.56 2.84
CA LYS A 132 1.52 19.96 4.24
C LYS A 132 0.48 19.11 4.99
N ARG A 133 -0.69 18.90 4.39
CA ARG A 133 -1.75 18.07 5.01
C ARG A 133 -1.44 16.57 4.89
N GLY A 134 -0.83 16.15 3.79
CA GLY A 134 -0.38 14.78 3.53
C GLY A 134 0.60 14.30 4.58
N VAL A 135 1.67 15.04 4.87
CA VAL A 135 2.65 14.68 5.91
C VAL A 135 1.99 14.57 7.28
N ARG A 136 1.08 15.49 7.62
CA ARG A 136 0.33 15.42 8.90
C ARG A 136 -0.51 14.16 8.99
N PHE A 137 -1.22 13.77 7.92
CA PHE A 137 -2.02 12.55 7.91
C PHE A 137 -1.15 11.30 7.91
N ALA A 138 -0.05 11.29 7.15
CA ALA A 138 0.92 10.20 7.13
C ALA A 138 1.48 9.90 8.53
N GLY A 139 1.85 10.94 9.29
CA GLY A 139 2.30 10.77 10.67
C GLY A 139 1.21 10.22 11.60
N LYS A 140 -0.04 10.66 11.43
CA LYS A 140 -1.17 10.17 12.24
C LYS A 140 -1.48 8.70 11.95
N THR A 141 -1.61 8.32 10.67
CA THR A 141 -1.92 6.94 10.28
C THR A 141 -0.74 6.01 10.49
N GLY A 142 0.48 6.46 10.17
CA GLY A 142 1.71 5.71 10.42
C GLY A 142 1.93 5.44 11.90
N GLY A 143 1.77 6.46 12.74
CA GLY A 143 1.83 6.31 14.20
C GLY A 143 0.77 5.36 14.73
N LEU A 144 -0.46 5.39 14.18
CA LEU A 144 -1.52 4.47 14.55
C LEU A 144 -1.19 3.01 14.18
N CYS A 145 -0.69 2.79 12.96
CA CYS A 145 -0.26 1.46 12.51
C CYS A 145 0.92 0.93 13.33
N LEU A 146 1.88 1.80 13.68
CA LEU A 146 3.00 1.45 14.53
C LEU A 146 2.53 1.06 15.94
N LEU A 147 1.66 1.87 16.54
CA LEU A 147 1.10 1.62 17.86
C LEU A 147 0.36 0.27 17.88
N TYR A 148 -0.53 0.06 16.91
CA TYR A 148 -1.26 -1.21 16.78
C TYR A 148 -0.32 -2.40 16.66
N GLY A 149 0.64 -2.35 15.73
CA GLY A 149 1.57 -3.46 15.53
C GLY A 149 2.45 -3.71 16.74
N SER A 150 2.87 -2.66 17.46
CA SER A 150 3.67 -2.79 18.68
C SER A 150 2.89 -3.42 19.84
N LEU A 151 1.61 -3.06 19.99
CA LEU A 151 0.73 -3.66 20.99
C LEU A 151 0.42 -5.12 20.66
N GLU A 152 0.17 -5.43 19.38
CA GLU A 152 -0.04 -6.80 18.94
C GLU A 152 1.21 -7.65 19.20
N ALA A 153 2.41 -7.17 18.84
CA ALA A 153 3.66 -7.87 19.13
C ALA A 153 3.90 -8.07 20.64
N ALA A 154 3.67 -7.03 21.45
CA ALA A 154 3.85 -7.13 22.90
C ALA A 154 2.88 -8.14 23.53
N LEU A 155 1.62 -8.16 23.09
CA LEU A 155 0.64 -9.12 23.58
C LEU A 155 0.94 -10.54 23.10
N ASP A 156 1.46 -10.71 21.87
CA ASP A 156 1.85 -12.01 21.34
C ASP A 156 3.03 -12.57 22.16
N ASP A 157 4.02 -11.75 22.52
CA ASP A 157 5.16 -12.12 23.37
C ASP A 157 4.73 -12.46 24.82
N MET A 158 3.73 -11.76 25.37
CA MET A 158 3.25 -12.00 26.74
C MET A 158 2.44 -13.30 26.89
N ARG A 159 1.77 -13.76 25.83
CA ARG A 159 0.90 -14.95 25.86
C ARG A 159 1.48 -16.16 25.16
N GLY A 160 2.44 -15.99 24.25
CA GLY A 160 3.03 -17.07 23.47
C GLY A 160 2.11 -17.63 22.37
N GLU A 161 0.94 -17.04 22.14
CA GLU A 161 -0.06 -17.49 21.17
C GLU A 161 -0.52 -16.34 20.25
N ALA A 162 -0.62 -16.60 18.95
CA ALA A 162 -1.02 -15.63 17.93
C ALA A 162 -2.53 -15.70 17.63
N ASP A 163 -3.35 -15.27 18.59
CA ASP A 163 -4.81 -15.42 18.54
C ASP A 163 -5.58 -14.16 18.18
N VAL A 164 -6.72 -14.28 17.49
CA VAL A 164 -7.59 -13.16 17.10
C VAL A 164 -7.96 -12.26 18.29
N MET A 165 -8.09 -12.83 19.49
CA MET A 165 -8.36 -12.06 20.71
C MET A 165 -7.26 -11.05 21.04
N ASN A 166 -5.98 -11.37 20.77
CA ASN A 166 -4.86 -10.44 20.92
C ASN A 166 -4.96 -9.28 19.93
N SER A 167 -5.30 -9.55 18.67
CA SER A 167 -5.50 -8.51 17.65
C SER A 167 -6.67 -7.59 18.02
N VAL A 168 -7.76 -8.15 18.57
CA VAL A 168 -8.90 -7.36 19.05
C VAL A 168 -8.50 -6.50 20.25
N ALA A 169 -7.81 -7.07 21.24
CA ALA A 169 -7.34 -6.33 22.41
C ALA A 169 -6.38 -5.20 21.99
N ALA A 170 -5.42 -5.47 21.11
CA ALA A 170 -4.53 -4.47 20.53
C ALA A 170 -5.31 -3.37 19.80
N GLY A 171 -6.33 -3.72 19.01
CA GLY A 171 -7.19 -2.78 18.30
C GLY A 171 -7.99 -1.86 19.24
N VAL A 172 -8.64 -2.44 20.25
CA VAL A 172 -9.39 -1.69 21.27
C VAL A 172 -8.46 -0.74 22.03
N THR A 173 -7.30 -1.21 22.49
CA THR A 173 -6.32 -0.39 23.19
C THR A 173 -5.75 0.73 22.30
N THR A 174 -5.46 0.42 21.04
CA THR A 174 -5.00 1.45 20.08
C THR A 174 -6.08 2.52 19.90
N GLY A 175 -7.35 2.10 19.77
CA GLY A 175 -8.49 3.01 19.63
C GLY A 175 -8.75 3.88 20.87
N THR A 176 -8.61 3.32 22.07
CA THR A 176 -8.76 4.08 23.33
C THR A 176 -7.66 5.13 23.48
N VAL A 177 -6.41 4.77 23.17
CA VAL A 177 -5.28 5.72 23.13
C VAL A 177 -5.52 6.82 22.11
N PHE A 178 -5.94 6.46 20.89
CA PHE A 178 -6.25 7.45 19.85
C PHE A 178 -7.38 8.39 20.26
N SER A 179 -8.43 7.87 20.90
CA SER A 179 -9.55 8.66 21.42
C SER A 179 -9.10 9.63 22.51
N ALA A 180 -8.26 9.18 23.44
CA ALA A 180 -7.72 10.03 24.50
C ALA A 180 -6.86 11.18 23.96
N LEU A 181 -6.07 10.92 22.91
CA LEU A 181 -5.20 11.91 22.26
C LEU A 181 -5.95 12.87 21.32
N SER A 182 -7.17 12.52 20.92
CA SER A 182 -8.00 13.30 19.99
C SER A 182 -9.10 14.11 20.68
N LYS A 183 -9.09 14.13 22.02
CA LYS A 183 -9.96 15.00 22.84
C LYS A 183 -9.60 16.48 22.69
#